data_AF-A0AAV6ZF45-F1
#
_entry.id   AF-A0AAV6ZF45-F1
#
_cell.length_a   1.000
_cell.length_b   1.000
_cell.length_c   1.000
_cell.angle_alpha   90.00
_cell.angle_beta   90.00
_cell.angle_gamma   90.00
#
_symmetry.space_group_name_H-M   'P 1'
#
loop_
_entity.id
_entity.type
_entity.pdbx_description
1 polymer ?
#
loop_
_entity_poly.entity_id
_entity_poly.type
_entity_poly.pdbx_seq_one_letter_code
_entity_poly.pdbx_strand_id
1 'polypeptide(L)'
;MQNSIRTLALLLCVHYGFTAGVPKPQDTTIRDCNANPPYIPLTAKISTEDLNNLRHQMRQHNISAYIIPATDPHMGGYLAERERRRQWLTGFTGSSGTAAVTLTRAAVFTDSRYWIQAERQMDCNWELQKILSTSEIVSWILPQLNDGDEIGFDPFLFSIGGSIETIARQALWEVGLNYGHGTGHGIGNFFAVHEWPVGLQTNNIALQKGMFTSIEPGYYHDGHFGIRIEDIAVVVEAETKVTCH
;
A
#
# COMPACT_ATOMS: atom_id res chain seq x y z
N MET A 1 25.33 -56.37 -61.07
CA MET A 1 24.63 -55.32 -61.83
C MET A 1 23.95 -54.41 -60.81
N GLN A 2 24.68 -53.37 -60.37
CA GLN A 2 24.53 -51.96 -60.78
C GLN A 2 23.45 -51.25 -59.96
N ASN A 3 23.84 -50.48 -58.94
CA ASN A 3 24.05 -49.01 -59.01
C ASN A 3 22.81 -48.25 -59.50
N SER A 4 22.21 -47.43 -58.65
CA SER A 4 21.92 -46.05 -59.05
C SER A 4 21.73 -45.11 -57.85
N ILE A 5 22.49 -44.03 -57.91
CA ILE A 5 22.55 -42.87 -57.04
C ILE A 5 22.07 -41.68 -57.90
N ARG A 6 21.22 -40.81 -57.32
CA ARG A 6 20.96 -39.37 -57.63
C ARG A 6 20.25 -38.98 -58.93
N THR A 7 19.24 -38.10 -58.81
CA THR A 7 19.10 -36.77 -59.48
C THR A 7 17.91 -36.05 -58.80
N LEU A 8 18.16 -35.11 -57.88
CA LEU A 8 18.10 -33.65 -58.07
C LEU A 8 16.72 -33.12 -58.51
N ALA A 9 15.95 -32.59 -57.56
CA ALA A 9 14.88 -31.63 -57.82
C ALA A 9 15.07 -30.43 -56.89
N LEU A 10 15.95 -29.52 -57.32
CA LEU A 10 16.02 -28.15 -56.85
C LEU A 10 15.04 -27.35 -57.71
N LEU A 11 13.91 -26.90 -57.16
CA LEU A 11 13.13 -25.82 -57.77
C LEU A 11 12.35 -25.03 -56.70
N LEU A 12 12.97 -23.91 -56.33
CA LEU A 12 12.38 -22.60 -56.03
C LEU A 12 10.91 -22.57 -55.55
N CYS A 13 10.72 -22.36 -54.24
CA CYS A 13 9.67 -21.49 -53.74
C CYS A 13 10.32 -20.38 -52.92
N VAL A 14 10.48 -19.23 -53.57
CA VAL A 14 10.91 -17.96 -53.00
C VAL A 14 9.68 -17.25 -52.44
N HIS A 15 9.78 -16.88 -51.16
CA HIS A 15 9.07 -15.78 -50.49
C HIS A 15 7.59 -16.01 -50.12
N TYR A 16 7.38 -16.73 -49.01
CA TYR A 16 6.59 -16.18 -47.92
C TYR A 16 7.36 -16.41 -46.62
N GLY A 17 8.04 -15.36 -46.16
CA GLY A 17 8.67 -15.36 -44.84
C GLY A 17 7.61 -15.34 -43.74
N PHE A 18 6.97 -16.47 -43.48
CA PHE A 18 6.43 -16.73 -42.16
C PHE A 18 7.63 -17.02 -41.26
N THR A 19 8.15 -15.96 -40.64
CA THR A 19 8.89 -16.13 -39.39
C THR A 19 7.87 -16.68 -38.40
N ALA A 20 7.81 -18.00 -38.28
CA ALA A 20 7.29 -18.60 -37.07
C ALA A 20 8.17 -18.03 -35.96
N GLY A 21 7.67 -16.99 -35.29
CA GLY A 21 8.38 -16.36 -34.20
C GLY A 21 8.81 -17.46 -33.25
N VAL A 22 10.12 -17.57 -33.04
CA VAL A 22 10.65 -18.37 -31.92
C VAL A 22 9.82 -17.96 -30.71
N PRO A 23 9.14 -18.88 -30.02
CA PRO A 23 8.41 -18.54 -28.81
C PRO A 23 9.38 -17.75 -27.94
N LYS A 24 9.01 -16.51 -27.55
CA LYS A 24 9.82 -15.77 -26.60
C LYS A 24 10.10 -16.73 -25.43
N PRO A 25 11.36 -16.91 -25.02
CA PRO A 25 11.65 -17.68 -23.82
C PRO A 25 10.69 -17.20 -22.74
N GLN A 26 9.95 -18.10 -22.10
CA GLN A 26 9.19 -17.74 -20.92
C GLN A 26 10.17 -17.03 -19.99
N ASP A 27 9.84 -15.80 -19.60
CA ASP A 27 10.69 -15.03 -18.70
C ASP A 27 10.66 -15.72 -17.34
N THR A 28 11.56 -16.69 -17.15
CA THR A 28 11.69 -17.53 -15.95
C THR A 28 12.12 -16.71 -14.73
N THR A 29 12.19 -15.39 -14.83
CA THR A 29 12.55 -14.55 -13.70
C THR A 29 11.35 -14.12 -12.89
N ILE A 30 10.16 -14.02 -13.49
CA ILE A 30 8.92 -13.58 -12.83
C ILE A 30 7.99 -14.76 -12.54
N ARG A 31 7.17 -14.66 -11.49
CA ARG A 31 6.16 -15.67 -11.16
C ARG A 31 5.06 -15.76 -12.22
N ASP A 32 4.53 -16.97 -12.41
CA ASP A 32 3.32 -17.22 -13.20
C ASP A 32 2.30 -17.98 -12.34
N CYS A 33 1.35 -17.25 -11.79
CA CYS A 33 0.31 -17.79 -10.93
C CYS A 33 -0.86 -18.41 -11.69
N ASN A 34 -0.90 -18.28 -13.02
CA ASN A 34 -1.92 -18.88 -13.87
C ASN A 34 -1.47 -20.24 -14.45
N ALA A 35 -0.18 -20.57 -14.35
CA ALA A 35 0.35 -21.87 -14.71
C ALA A 35 -0.15 -22.97 -13.75
N ASN A 36 -0.18 -24.22 -14.24
CA ASN A 36 -0.54 -25.39 -13.44
C ASN A 36 0.55 -26.48 -13.54
N PRO A 37 1.43 -26.64 -12.52
CA PRO A 37 1.46 -25.88 -11.27
C PRO A 37 1.97 -24.44 -11.45
N PRO A 38 1.66 -23.52 -10.52
CA PRO A 38 2.18 -22.15 -10.55
C PRO A 38 3.71 -22.13 -10.59
N TYR A 39 4.27 -21.24 -11.41
CA TYR A 39 5.71 -21.02 -11.45
C TYR A 39 6.10 -19.96 -10.42
N ILE A 40 6.99 -20.32 -9.50
CA ILE A 40 7.52 -19.43 -8.46
C ILE A 40 9.04 -19.32 -8.63
N PRO A 41 9.60 -18.12 -8.83
CA PRO A 41 11.05 -17.91 -8.95
C PRO A 41 11.78 -18.31 -7.67
N LEU A 42 13.04 -18.77 -7.78
CA LEU A 42 13.88 -19.09 -6.62
C LEU A 42 14.17 -17.87 -5.72
N THR A 43 14.03 -16.67 -6.27
CA THR A 43 14.16 -15.41 -5.53
C THR A 43 12.92 -15.06 -4.73
N ALA A 44 11.79 -15.75 -4.95
CA ALA A 44 10.55 -15.48 -4.26
C ALA A 44 10.49 -16.16 -2.89
N LYS A 45 9.95 -15.44 -1.91
CA LYS A 45 9.68 -15.99 -0.58
C LYS A 45 8.37 -16.78 -0.61
N ILE A 46 8.40 -18.03 -0.14
CA ILE A 46 7.17 -18.77 0.19
C ILE A 46 6.60 -18.22 1.49
N SER A 47 5.39 -17.66 1.44
CA SER A 47 4.78 -16.87 2.52
C SER A 47 3.54 -17.51 3.14
N THR A 48 3.18 -18.73 2.70
CA THR A 48 1.95 -19.43 3.13
C THR A 48 1.86 -19.59 4.66
N GLU A 49 2.94 -20.01 5.31
CA GLU A 49 2.95 -20.22 6.77
C GLU A 49 2.86 -18.88 7.52
N ASP A 50 3.62 -17.87 7.10
CA ASP A 50 3.60 -16.54 7.73
C ASP A 50 2.23 -15.87 7.62
N LEU A 51 1.58 -15.97 6.46
CA LEU A 51 0.21 -15.47 6.25
C LEU A 51 -0.80 -16.22 7.11
N ASN A 52 -0.66 -17.54 7.26
CA ASN A 52 -1.54 -18.31 8.13
C ASN A 52 -1.36 -17.91 9.60
N ASN A 53 -0.12 -17.68 10.05
CA ASN A 53 0.18 -17.21 11.40
C ASN A 53 -0.38 -15.81 11.65
N LEU A 54 -0.20 -14.88 10.70
CA LEU A 54 -0.78 -13.55 10.79
C LEU A 54 -2.31 -13.61 10.85
N ARG A 55 -2.95 -14.36 9.95
CA ARG A 55 -4.42 -14.53 9.93
C ARG A 55 -4.95 -15.21 11.19
N HIS A 56 -4.17 -16.11 11.80
CA HIS A 56 -4.51 -16.68 13.09
C HIS A 56 -4.56 -15.61 14.18
N GLN A 57 -3.54 -14.75 14.27
CA GLN A 57 -3.53 -13.61 15.20
C GLN A 57 -4.66 -12.62 14.92
N MET A 58 -4.90 -12.28 13.65
CA MET A 58 -5.99 -11.40 13.24
C MET A 58 -7.34 -11.89 13.78
N ARG A 59 -7.66 -13.18 13.63
CA ARG A 59 -8.90 -13.76 14.17
C ARG A 59 -8.99 -13.69 15.69
N GLN A 60 -7.87 -13.85 16.41
CA GLN A 60 -7.83 -13.75 17.87
C GLN A 60 -8.15 -12.34 18.36
N HIS A 61 -7.86 -11.32 17.53
CA HIS A 61 -8.05 -9.91 17.85
C HIS A 61 -9.25 -9.27 17.15
N ASN A 62 -10.14 -10.06 16.51
CA ASN A 62 -11.27 -9.56 15.74
C ASN A 62 -10.90 -8.61 14.59
N ILE A 63 -9.70 -8.77 14.02
CA ILE A 63 -9.20 -7.96 12.92
C ILE A 63 -9.51 -8.65 11.58
N SER A 64 -10.20 -7.96 10.69
CA SER A 64 -10.60 -8.48 9.37
C SER A 64 -9.62 -8.08 8.25
N ALA A 65 -8.89 -6.96 8.43
CA ALA A 65 -7.78 -6.57 7.56
C ALA A 65 -6.61 -5.97 8.35
N TYR A 66 -5.38 -6.17 7.90
CA TYR A 66 -4.16 -5.65 8.54
C TYR A 66 -3.25 -4.93 7.53
N ILE A 67 -2.81 -3.71 7.86
CA ILE A 67 -1.99 -2.86 6.99
C ILE A 67 -0.55 -2.77 7.51
N ILE A 68 0.42 -2.97 6.62
CA ILE A 68 1.85 -3.05 6.95
C ILE A 68 2.64 -2.12 6.01
N PRO A 69 2.93 -0.88 6.40
CA PRO A 69 3.74 0.04 5.61
C PRO A 69 5.23 -0.37 5.60
N ALA A 70 5.98 0.15 4.63
CA ALA A 70 7.45 0.06 4.63
C ALA A 70 8.06 1.25 5.37
N THR A 71 7.86 1.32 6.69
CA THR A 71 8.45 2.35 7.53
C THR A 71 8.80 1.83 8.92
N ASP A 72 9.49 2.65 9.72
CA ASP A 72 9.79 2.41 11.14
C ASP A 72 9.10 3.48 12.01
N PRO A 73 9.17 3.37 13.35
CA PRO A 73 8.58 4.36 14.25
C PRO A 73 9.09 5.81 14.09
N HIS A 74 10.17 6.02 13.33
CA HIS A 74 10.79 7.33 13.09
C HIS A 74 10.59 7.82 11.66
N MET A 75 9.81 7.11 10.85
CA MET A 75 9.58 7.40 9.43
C MET A 75 10.88 7.47 8.62
N GLY A 76 11.85 6.65 8.99
CA GLY A 76 13.16 6.60 8.35
C GLY A 76 13.09 6.14 6.89
N GLY A 77 13.91 6.76 6.02
CA GLY A 77 14.04 6.34 4.62
C GLY A 77 14.80 5.01 4.42
N TYR A 78 15.51 4.53 5.45
CA TYR A 78 16.24 3.26 5.44
C TYR A 78 15.89 2.43 6.67
N LEU A 79 15.39 1.22 6.44
CA LEU A 79 14.92 0.34 7.52
C LEU A 79 16.02 -0.61 7.99
N ALA A 80 16.23 -0.63 9.31
CA ALA A 80 16.99 -1.68 9.99
C ALA A 80 16.31 -3.04 9.78
N GLU A 81 17.08 -4.13 9.76
CA GLU A 81 16.56 -5.46 9.43
C GLU A 81 15.32 -5.86 10.26
N ARG A 82 15.34 -5.56 11.56
CA ARG A 82 14.20 -5.82 12.47
C ARG A 82 12.92 -5.07 12.11
N GLU A 83 13.01 -3.91 11.47
CA GLU A 83 11.87 -3.05 11.14
C GLU A 83 11.28 -3.38 9.77
N ARG A 84 11.92 -4.27 9.00
CA ARG A 84 11.49 -4.66 7.65
C ARG A 84 10.32 -5.66 7.68
N ARG A 85 9.28 -5.38 8.47
CA ARG A 85 8.09 -6.24 8.67
C ARG A 85 7.43 -6.64 7.35
N ARG A 86 7.24 -5.68 6.43
CA ARG A 86 6.67 -5.93 5.10
C ARG A 86 7.54 -6.88 4.28
N GLN A 87 8.86 -6.67 4.28
CA GLN A 87 9.80 -7.56 3.57
C GLN A 87 9.83 -8.93 4.20
N TRP A 88 9.88 -9.00 5.54
CA TRP A 88 9.83 -10.26 6.27
C TRP A 88 8.59 -11.05 5.86
N LEU A 89 7.41 -10.42 5.80
CA LEU A 89 6.17 -11.13 5.46
C LEU A 89 6.08 -11.51 3.97
N THR A 90 6.37 -10.58 3.07
CA THR A 90 6.09 -10.71 1.62
C THR A 90 7.25 -11.27 0.80
N GLY A 91 8.48 -11.17 1.31
CA GLY A 91 9.71 -11.35 0.53
C GLY A 91 10.14 -10.14 -0.30
N PHE A 92 9.27 -9.14 -0.48
CA PHE A 92 9.54 -7.97 -1.32
C PHE A 92 10.46 -6.96 -0.63
N THR A 93 11.64 -6.74 -1.22
CA THR A 93 12.75 -5.95 -0.65
C THR A 93 12.84 -4.52 -1.22
N GLY A 94 11.85 -4.04 -1.99
CA GLY A 94 11.86 -2.67 -2.51
C GLY A 94 11.77 -1.63 -1.38
N SER A 95 12.31 -0.43 -1.51
CA SER A 95 12.28 0.54 -0.40
C SER A 95 10.94 1.26 -0.24
N SER A 96 10.02 1.13 -1.21
CA SER A 96 8.70 1.75 -1.21
C SER A 96 7.62 0.68 -1.32
N GLY A 97 6.47 0.92 -0.68
CA GLY A 97 5.27 0.09 -0.81
C GLY A 97 4.65 -0.35 0.51
N THR A 98 3.36 -0.67 0.46
CA THR A 98 2.54 -1.06 1.62
C THR A 98 1.91 -2.42 1.35
N ALA A 99 1.94 -3.32 2.32
CA ALA A 99 1.20 -4.57 2.26
C ALA A 99 -0.16 -4.43 2.97
N ALA A 100 -1.20 -5.07 2.42
CA ALA A 100 -2.50 -5.22 3.06
C ALA A 100 -2.90 -6.69 3.03
N VAL A 101 -3.35 -7.21 4.17
CA VAL A 101 -3.75 -8.62 4.32
C VAL A 101 -5.17 -8.68 4.85
N THR A 102 -6.05 -9.40 4.17
CA THR A 102 -7.37 -9.78 4.69
C THR A 102 -7.33 -11.24 5.13
N LEU A 103 -8.43 -11.72 5.71
CA LEU A 103 -8.55 -13.13 6.11
C LEU A 103 -8.43 -14.11 4.93
N THR A 104 -8.59 -13.64 3.69
CA THR A 104 -8.60 -14.48 2.48
C THR A 104 -7.61 -14.04 1.41
N ARG A 105 -7.29 -12.74 1.29
CA ARG A 105 -6.43 -12.19 0.24
C ARG A 105 -5.25 -11.42 0.84
N ALA A 106 -4.24 -11.14 0.02
CA ALA A 106 -3.08 -10.34 0.40
C ALA A 106 -2.56 -9.58 -0.81
N ALA A 107 -2.20 -8.31 -0.63
CA ALA A 107 -1.73 -7.44 -1.71
C ALA A 107 -0.52 -6.59 -1.26
N VAL A 108 0.36 -6.30 -2.22
CA VAL A 108 1.42 -5.29 -2.08
C VAL A 108 1.19 -4.18 -3.09
N PHE A 109 1.13 -2.96 -2.58
CA PHE A 109 1.01 -1.71 -3.34
C PHE A 109 2.40 -1.11 -3.47
N THR A 110 2.85 -0.81 -4.70
CA THR A 110 4.14 -0.17 -4.92
C THR A 110 4.17 0.64 -6.22
N ASP A 111 5.09 1.58 -6.28
CA ASP A 111 5.33 2.38 -7.47
C ASP A 111 6.12 1.64 -8.56
N SER A 112 6.18 2.26 -9.74
CA SER A 112 6.71 1.68 -10.98
C SER A 112 8.17 1.25 -10.94
N ARG A 113 8.96 1.76 -9.99
CA ARG A 113 10.37 1.35 -9.82
C ARG A 113 10.50 -0.12 -9.46
N TYR A 114 9.45 -0.70 -8.85
CA TYR A 114 9.54 -1.99 -8.19
C TYR A 114 8.62 -3.08 -8.73
N TRP A 115 7.80 -2.81 -9.76
CA TRP A 115 6.83 -3.80 -10.24
C TRP A 115 7.46 -5.13 -10.64
N ILE A 116 8.52 -5.09 -11.46
CA ILE A 116 9.22 -6.30 -11.88
C ILE A 116 9.85 -6.98 -10.66
N GLN A 117 10.51 -6.23 -9.79
CA GLN A 117 11.12 -6.78 -8.58
C GLN A 117 10.10 -7.50 -7.70
N ALA A 118 8.90 -6.93 -7.51
CA ALA A 118 7.84 -7.54 -6.72
C ALA A 118 7.38 -8.88 -7.32
N GLU A 119 7.20 -8.97 -8.64
CA GLU A 119 6.86 -10.23 -9.33
C GLU A 119 7.95 -11.31 -9.23
N ARG A 120 9.22 -10.90 -9.01
CA ARG A 120 10.35 -11.83 -8.82
C ARG A 120 10.53 -12.29 -7.37
N GLN A 121 10.02 -11.53 -6.40
CA GLN A 121 10.32 -11.71 -4.97
C GLN A 121 9.14 -12.22 -4.13
N MET A 122 7.92 -12.12 -4.63
CA MET A 122 6.71 -12.58 -3.95
C MET A 122 6.22 -13.90 -4.54
N ASP A 123 5.64 -14.78 -3.73
CA ASP A 123 4.92 -15.96 -4.23
C ASP A 123 3.49 -15.63 -4.67
N CYS A 124 2.73 -16.63 -5.12
CA CYS A 124 1.37 -16.42 -5.64
C CYS A 124 0.30 -16.14 -4.58
N ASN A 125 0.66 -16.05 -3.30
CA ASN A 125 -0.26 -15.59 -2.27
C ASN A 125 -0.52 -14.07 -2.32
N TRP A 126 0.35 -13.32 -3.00
CA TRP A 126 0.32 -11.85 -3.05
C TRP A 126 -0.13 -11.29 -4.39
N GLU A 127 -1.14 -10.44 -4.38
CA GLU A 127 -1.52 -9.59 -5.51
C GLU A 127 -0.57 -8.39 -5.61
N LEU A 128 -0.08 -8.08 -6.81
CA LEU A 128 0.67 -6.85 -7.04
C LEU A 128 -0.27 -5.74 -7.50
N GLN A 129 -0.38 -4.69 -6.70
CA GLN A 129 -1.10 -3.47 -7.06
C GLN A 129 -0.08 -2.45 -7.57
N LYS A 130 -0.19 -2.08 -8.85
CA LYS A 130 0.78 -1.25 -9.59
C LYS A 130 0.60 0.25 -9.35
N ILE A 131 0.20 0.62 -8.15
CA ILE A 131 0.00 1.98 -7.70
C ILE A 131 0.17 1.99 -6.18
N LEU A 132 0.73 3.07 -5.64
CA LEU A 132 0.84 3.28 -4.20
C LEU A 132 0.08 4.55 -3.84
N SER A 133 -1.10 4.39 -3.26
CA SER A 133 -1.85 5.47 -2.64
C SER A 133 -2.78 4.92 -1.56
N THR A 134 -3.14 5.77 -0.60
CA THR A 134 -4.10 5.42 0.45
C THR A 134 -5.47 5.09 -0.12
N SER A 135 -5.94 5.83 -1.13
CA SER A 135 -7.24 5.59 -1.75
C SER A 135 -7.35 4.21 -2.39
N GLU A 136 -6.26 3.73 -3.00
CA GLU A 136 -6.21 2.42 -3.67
C GLU A 136 -6.13 1.27 -2.66
N ILE A 137 -5.43 1.47 -1.53
CA ILE A 137 -5.42 0.50 -0.44
C ILE A 137 -6.83 0.36 0.14
N VAL A 138 -7.49 1.49 0.41
CA VAL A 138 -8.86 1.50 0.94
C VAL A 138 -9.84 0.89 -0.05
N SER A 139 -9.78 1.25 -1.34
CA SER A 139 -10.67 0.71 -2.37
C SER A 139 -10.48 -0.80 -2.59
N TRP A 140 -9.27 -1.32 -2.35
CA TRP A 140 -9.00 -2.76 -2.39
C TRP A 140 -9.52 -3.48 -1.15
N ILE A 141 -9.39 -2.89 0.04
CA ILE A 141 -9.82 -3.51 1.32
C ILE A 141 -11.35 -3.54 1.45
N LEU A 142 -12.02 -2.39 1.29
CA LEU A 142 -13.43 -2.23 1.65
C LEU A 142 -14.38 -3.26 1.02
N PRO A 143 -14.26 -3.64 -0.27
CA PRO A 143 -15.15 -4.64 -0.88
C PRO A 143 -15.03 -6.05 -0.29
N GLN A 144 -14.02 -6.30 0.54
CA GLN A 144 -13.77 -7.60 1.19
C GLN A 144 -14.28 -7.64 2.63
N LEU A 145 -14.82 -6.52 3.15
CA LEU A 145 -15.26 -6.35 4.52
C LEU A 145 -16.77 -6.15 4.59
N ASN A 146 -17.35 -6.47 5.74
CA ASN A 146 -18.73 -6.16 6.10
C ASN A 146 -18.78 -4.99 7.09
N ASP A 147 -19.96 -4.41 7.25
CA ASP A 147 -20.19 -3.39 8.26
C ASP A 147 -19.82 -3.91 9.65
N GLY A 148 -18.98 -3.16 10.38
CA GLY A 148 -18.49 -3.53 11.70
C GLY A 148 -17.21 -4.37 11.73
N ASP A 149 -16.64 -4.74 10.57
CA ASP A 149 -15.32 -5.37 10.50
C ASP A 149 -14.20 -4.39 10.91
N GLU A 150 -13.23 -4.86 11.70
CA GLU A 150 -12.13 -4.03 12.19
C GLU A 150 -10.89 -4.13 11.30
N ILE A 151 -10.21 -2.99 11.11
CA ILE A 151 -8.95 -2.91 10.37
C ILE A 151 -7.83 -2.58 11.38
N GLY A 152 -6.82 -3.45 11.46
CA GLY A 152 -5.67 -3.29 12.31
C GLY A 152 -4.47 -2.69 11.59
N PHE A 153 -3.66 -1.94 12.33
CA PHE A 153 -2.35 -1.45 11.89
C PHE A 153 -1.47 -1.20 13.12
N ASP A 154 -0.15 -1.13 12.92
CA ASP A 154 0.79 -0.76 13.99
C ASP A 154 0.76 0.76 14.17
N PRO A 155 0.28 1.30 15.30
CA PRO A 155 0.12 2.74 15.50
C PRO A 155 1.43 3.51 15.46
N PHE A 156 2.58 2.85 15.69
CA PHE A 156 3.88 3.52 15.61
C PHE A 156 4.36 3.73 14.18
N LEU A 157 3.79 3.00 13.20
CA LEU A 157 4.22 3.08 11.80
C LEU A 157 3.41 4.10 10.99
N PHE A 158 2.56 4.87 11.64
CA PHE A 158 1.73 5.90 11.02
C PHE A 158 1.95 7.24 11.73
N SER A 159 2.04 8.32 10.95
CA SER A 159 2.15 9.65 11.55
C SER A 159 0.88 10.02 12.29
N ILE A 160 1.03 10.71 13.42
CA ILE A 160 -0.10 11.25 14.19
C ILE A 160 -0.93 12.18 13.31
N GLY A 161 -0.32 12.96 12.41
CA GLY A 161 -1.07 13.77 11.44
C GLY A 161 -1.98 12.90 10.55
N GLY A 162 -1.43 11.88 9.89
CA GLY A 162 -2.23 10.94 9.09
C GLY A 162 -3.25 10.12 9.91
N SER A 163 -2.94 9.80 11.16
CA SER A 163 -3.79 9.02 12.05
C SER A 163 -4.95 9.86 12.61
N ILE A 164 -4.70 11.12 12.98
CA ILE A 164 -5.75 12.08 13.40
C ILE A 164 -6.67 12.39 12.23
N GLU A 165 -6.13 12.59 11.01
CA GLU A 165 -6.96 12.76 9.81
C GLU A 165 -7.87 11.55 9.58
N THR A 166 -7.35 10.33 9.80
CA THR A 166 -8.14 9.10 9.66
C THR A 166 -9.28 9.04 10.68
N ILE A 167 -8.98 9.30 11.95
CA ILE A 167 -9.98 9.30 13.04
C ILE A 167 -11.04 10.39 12.81
N ALA A 168 -10.62 11.60 12.43
CA ALA A 168 -11.54 12.71 12.22
C ALA A 168 -12.47 12.50 11.02
N ARG A 169 -12.04 11.71 10.02
CA ARG A 169 -12.84 11.37 8.84
C ARG A 169 -13.75 10.17 9.03
N GLN A 170 -13.49 9.34 10.03
CA GLN A 170 -14.17 8.06 10.25
C GLN A 170 -15.71 8.20 10.14
N ALA A 171 -16.30 9.17 10.84
CA ALA A 171 -17.75 9.36 10.87
C ALA A 171 -18.36 9.67 9.48
N LEU A 172 -17.64 10.37 8.60
CA LEU A 172 -18.11 10.58 7.23
C LEU A 172 -17.86 9.37 6.34
N TRP A 173 -16.72 8.69 6.52
CA TRP A 173 -16.39 7.49 5.76
C TRP A 173 -17.39 6.35 6.00
N GLU A 174 -17.90 6.21 7.23
CA GLU A 174 -18.96 5.24 7.58
C GLU A 174 -20.23 5.40 6.75
N VAL A 175 -20.50 6.61 6.24
CA VAL A 175 -21.64 6.91 5.36
C VAL A 175 -21.22 7.17 3.89
N GLY A 176 -19.98 6.81 3.52
CA GLY A 176 -19.45 6.97 2.17
C GLY A 176 -19.15 8.41 1.76
N LEU A 177 -19.04 9.33 2.72
CA LEU A 177 -18.76 10.75 2.50
C LEU A 177 -17.32 11.10 2.92
N ASN A 178 -16.81 12.24 2.45
CA ASN A 178 -15.50 12.75 2.87
C ASN A 178 -15.47 14.29 2.76
N TYR A 179 -14.58 14.94 3.50
CA TYR A 179 -14.32 16.39 3.33
C TYR A 179 -13.06 16.66 2.51
N GLY A 180 -13.11 17.68 1.65
CA GLY A 180 -12.05 17.98 0.65
C GLY A 180 -10.84 18.77 1.16
N HIS A 181 -10.79 19.08 2.46
CA HIS A 181 -9.71 19.85 3.10
C HIS A 181 -9.13 19.09 4.31
N GLY A 182 -8.23 19.69 5.08
CA GLY A 182 -7.67 19.08 6.30
C GLY A 182 -8.59 19.17 7.49
N THR A 183 -8.37 18.31 8.49
CA THR A 183 -9.05 18.40 9.79
C THR A 183 -8.64 19.65 10.54
N GLY A 184 -7.44 20.18 10.31
CA GLY A 184 -6.96 21.32 11.05
C GLY A 184 -5.70 21.93 10.45
N HIS A 185 -5.51 23.21 10.71
CA HIS A 185 -4.37 24.00 10.26
C HIS A 185 -3.91 24.98 11.34
N GLY A 186 -2.72 25.55 11.14
CA GLY A 186 -2.16 26.60 11.98
C GLY A 186 -2.97 27.89 11.90
N ILE A 187 -3.09 28.56 13.03
CA ILE A 187 -3.80 29.84 13.15
C ILE A 187 -2.77 30.94 13.37
N GLY A 188 -2.84 31.93 12.50
CA GLY A 188 -1.84 32.97 12.43
C GLY A 188 -2.03 34.19 13.29
N ASN A 189 -0.91 34.82 13.66
CA ASN A 189 -0.90 36.09 14.40
C ASN A 189 -1.22 37.31 13.50
N PHE A 190 -1.20 37.16 12.16
CA PHE A 190 -1.40 38.25 11.20
C PHE A 190 -2.61 38.04 10.26
N PHE A 191 -3.74 37.52 10.76
CA PHE A 191 -4.98 37.30 10.00
C PHE A 191 -4.84 36.35 8.79
N ALA A 192 -3.74 35.61 8.68
CA ALA A 192 -3.62 34.51 7.74
C ALA A 192 -4.41 33.31 8.28
N VAL A 193 -5.48 32.96 7.56
CA VAL A 193 -6.37 31.83 7.92
C VAL A 193 -5.72 30.46 7.77
N HIS A 194 -4.55 30.34 7.13
CA HIS A 194 -3.82 29.07 7.01
C HIS A 194 -2.31 29.31 7.15
N GLU A 195 -1.80 29.33 8.38
CA GLU A 195 -0.35 29.44 8.59
C GLU A 195 0.33 28.07 8.53
N TRP A 196 0.94 27.78 7.38
CA TRP A 196 1.88 26.67 7.22
C TRP A 196 3.14 26.96 8.07
N PRO A 197 3.81 25.97 8.70
CA PRO A 197 3.64 24.51 8.59
C PRO A 197 2.86 23.84 9.72
N VAL A 198 2.04 24.56 10.48
CA VAL A 198 1.30 23.96 11.60
C VAL A 198 -0.01 23.35 11.08
N GLY A 199 -0.34 22.15 11.54
CA GLY A 199 -1.61 21.51 11.17
C GLY A 199 -1.61 20.01 11.44
N LEU A 200 -2.76 19.39 11.22
CA LEU A 200 -2.98 17.95 11.46
C LEU A 200 -2.78 17.12 10.19
N GLN A 201 -2.63 17.75 9.03
CA GLN A 201 -2.38 17.07 7.76
C GLN A 201 -0.95 16.55 7.62
N THR A 202 -0.69 15.75 6.58
CA THR A 202 0.66 15.34 6.17
C THR A 202 1.51 16.55 5.74
N ASN A 203 2.83 16.46 5.93
CA ASN A 203 3.83 17.51 5.60
C ASN A 203 3.81 18.76 6.50
N ASN A 204 3.26 18.65 7.71
CA ASN A 204 3.35 19.68 8.75
C ASN A 204 4.57 19.47 9.66
N ILE A 205 4.99 20.52 10.37
CA ILE A 205 6.01 20.41 11.43
C ILE A 205 5.45 19.69 12.66
N ALA A 206 6.33 19.13 13.47
CA ALA A 206 5.96 18.61 14.78
C ALA A 206 5.30 19.70 15.63
N LEU A 207 4.17 19.38 16.26
CA LEU A 207 3.46 20.26 17.17
C LEU A 207 4.34 20.58 18.38
N GLN A 208 4.54 21.87 18.66
CA GLN A 208 5.31 22.35 19.81
C GLN A 208 4.38 22.99 20.85
N LYS A 209 4.75 22.90 22.13
CA LYS A 209 4.01 23.52 23.24
C LYS A 209 3.74 25.00 22.95
N GLY A 210 2.49 25.40 23.14
CA GLY A 210 2.03 26.78 22.93
C GLY A 210 1.63 27.11 21.48
N MET A 211 1.80 26.19 20.53
CA MET A 211 1.22 26.34 19.19
C MET A 211 -0.31 26.21 19.27
N PHE A 212 -1.00 26.96 18.41
CA PHE A 212 -2.44 26.85 18.21
C PHE A 212 -2.73 26.17 16.87
N THR A 213 -3.72 25.29 16.86
CA THR A 213 -4.24 24.65 15.64
C THR A 213 -5.76 24.67 15.68
N SER A 214 -6.39 24.81 14.52
CA SER A 214 -7.82 24.53 14.39
C SER A 214 -8.07 23.02 14.41
N ILE A 215 -9.29 22.65 14.82
CA ILE A 215 -9.91 21.34 14.64
C ILE A 215 -11.27 21.62 14.00
N GLU A 216 -11.37 21.34 12.71
CA GLU A 216 -12.40 21.89 11.85
C GLU A 216 -12.89 20.93 10.74
N PRO A 217 -13.37 19.73 11.10
CA PRO A 217 -13.98 18.85 10.11
C PRO A 217 -15.19 19.53 9.44
N GLY A 218 -15.23 19.52 8.10
CA GLY A 218 -16.23 20.25 7.32
C GLY A 218 -16.70 19.54 6.07
N TYR A 219 -17.95 19.07 6.05
CA TYR A 219 -18.54 18.46 4.86
C TYR A 219 -19.31 19.51 4.04
N TYR A 220 -19.11 19.49 2.72
CA TYR A 220 -19.81 20.35 1.78
C TYR A 220 -20.48 19.48 0.71
N HIS A 221 -21.78 19.67 0.52
CA HIS A 221 -22.55 19.05 -0.55
C HIS A 221 -22.82 20.11 -1.62
N ASP A 222 -22.19 19.94 -2.78
CA ASP A 222 -22.19 20.94 -3.85
C ASP A 222 -23.59 21.40 -4.23
N GLY A 223 -23.78 22.72 -4.28
CA GLY A 223 -25.05 23.35 -4.63
C GLY A 223 -26.16 23.22 -3.58
N HIS A 224 -25.89 22.63 -2.41
CA HIS A 224 -26.91 22.45 -1.37
C HIS A 224 -26.49 23.10 -0.04
N PHE A 225 -25.65 22.43 0.75
CA PHE A 225 -25.32 22.89 2.10
C PHE A 225 -23.90 22.48 2.50
N GLY A 226 -23.37 23.16 3.51
CA GLY A 226 -22.12 22.79 4.17
C GLY A 226 -22.28 22.84 5.68
N ILE A 227 -21.63 21.91 6.37
CA ILE A 227 -21.57 21.83 7.82
C ILE A 227 -20.10 21.75 8.20
N ARG A 228 -19.65 22.68 9.04
CA ARG A 228 -18.30 22.71 9.59
C ARG A 228 -18.38 22.96 11.09
N ILE A 229 -17.69 22.12 11.84
CA ILE A 229 -17.35 22.41 13.23
C ILE A 229 -16.04 23.18 13.20
N GLU A 230 -15.83 24.10 14.14
CA GLU A 230 -14.57 24.83 14.25
C GLU A 230 -14.27 25.06 15.72
N ASP A 231 -13.23 24.39 16.20
CA ASP A 231 -12.66 24.58 17.53
C ASP A 231 -11.19 24.93 17.43
N ILE A 232 -10.69 25.70 18.40
CA ILE A 232 -9.27 26.03 18.50
C ILE A 232 -8.65 25.27 19.66
N ALA A 233 -7.62 24.49 19.34
CA ALA A 233 -6.84 23.74 20.31
C ALA A 233 -5.46 24.38 20.49
N VAL A 234 -4.98 24.37 21.74
CA VAL A 234 -3.61 24.74 22.10
C VAL A 234 -2.82 23.48 22.42
N VAL A 235 -1.60 23.39 21.89
CA VAL A 235 -0.69 22.28 22.16
C VAL A 235 -0.11 22.45 23.56
N VAL A 236 -0.36 21.47 24.41
CA VAL A 236 0.17 21.39 25.78
C VAL A 236 1.06 20.15 25.91
N GLU A 237 1.96 20.17 26.89
CA GLU A 237 2.69 18.95 27.27
C GLU A 237 1.72 17.94 27.87
N ALA A 238 1.85 16.67 27.46
CA ALA A 238 1.08 15.56 28.00
C ALA A 238 2.01 14.60 28.74
N GLU A 239 1.62 14.22 29.96
CA GLU A 239 2.28 13.11 30.66
C GLU A 239 1.79 11.79 30.08
N THR A 240 2.63 11.15 29.28
CA THR A 240 2.36 9.83 28.72
C THR A 240 3.07 8.76 29.55
N LYS A 241 2.42 7.61 29.74
CA LYS A 241 3.05 6.43 30.38
C LYS A 241 4.27 5.89 29.63
N VAL A 242 4.47 6.36 28.40
CA VAL A 242 5.56 6.00 27.50
C VAL A 242 6.25 7.28 27.05
N THR A 243 7.55 7.41 27.32
CA THR A 243 8.38 8.49 26.79
C THR A 243 8.78 8.16 25.36
N CYS A 244 8.34 8.97 24.40
CA CYS A 244 8.88 8.94 23.04
C CYS A 244 10.18 9.76 23.02
N HIS A 245 11.30 9.11 22.73
CA HIS A 245 12.60 9.76 22.50
C HIS A 245 12.87 9.92 21.00
#